data_AF-A0A7N5P753-F1
#
_entry.id   AF-A0A7N5P753-F1
#
_cell.length_a   1.000
_cell.length_b   1.000
_cell.length_c   1.000
_cell.angle_alpha   90.00
_cell.angle_beta   90.00
_cell.angle_gamma   90.00
#
_symmetry.space_group_name_H-M   'P 1'
#
loop_
_entity.id
_entity.type
_entity.pdbx_description
1 polymer ?
#
loop_
_entity_poly.entity_id
_entity_poly.type
_entity_poly.pdbx_seq_one_letter_code
_entity_poly.pdbx_strand_id
1 'polypeptide(L)'
;LSNTGQRAVLKFASSCGATPIAGRFTPGTFTNQIQAAFREPRLLVVTDPRADHQPLTEASYVNIPTIALCNTDSPLRYVDIAIPCNNKGAHSVGLMWWMLAREVLRMRGTISREHPWEVMPDLYFYRDPEEIEKEEQAAAEKAVTKEEFQGEWTAPVPDFPPQEVADWSEGVQRDWSAQPASTEDWSAAPTAQATEWVGAPTEWS
;
A
#
# COMPACT_ATOMS: atom_id res chain seq x y z
N LEU A 1 -4.25 12.29 22.64
CA LEU A 1 -4.28 11.89 21.23
C LEU A 1 -5.62 11.30 20.90
N SER A 2 -6.25 11.79 19.82
CA SER A 2 -7.45 11.14 19.29
C SER A 2 -7.12 9.69 18.94
N ASN A 3 -8.06 8.78 19.16
CA ASN A 3 -7.84 7.34 18.92
C ASN A 3 -7.48 7.07 17.44
N THR A 4 -8.09 7.87 16.54
CA THR A 4 -7.95 7.80 15.09
C THR A 4 -6.54 8.09 14.54
N GLY A 5 -5.66 8.75 15.30
CA GLY A 5 -4.33 9.14 14.83
C GLY A 5 -3.20 8.19 15.24
N GLN A 6 -3.41 7.28 16.19
CA GLN A 6 -2.31 6.58 16.86
C GLN A 6 -1.50 5.69 15.89
N ARG A 7 -2.20 4.88 15.09
CA ARG A 7 -1.57 4.02 14.08
C ARG A 7 -0.84 4.85 13.01
N ALA A 8 -1.45 5.94 12.55
CA ALA A 8 -0.86 6.82 11.55
C ALA A 8 0.46 7.44 12.04
N VAL A 9 0.52 7.89 13.29
CA VAL A 9 1.74 8.46 13.91
C VAL A 9 2.85 7.43 14.00
N LEU A 10 2.54 6.18 14.35
CA LEU A 10 3.53 5.10 14.40
C LEU A 10 4.10 4.81 13.00
N LYS A 11 3.25 4.71 11.98
CA LYS A 11 3.70 4.48 10.59
C LYS A 11 4.47 5.67 10.01
N PHE A 12 4.06 6.89 10.36
CA PHE A 12 4.76 8.11 10.01
C PHE A 12 6.17 8.13 10.59
N ALA A 13 6.29 7.83 11.89
CA ALA A 13 7.57 7.73 12.58
C ALA A 13 8.50 6.68 11.95
N SER A 14 7.99 5.48 11.65
CA SER A 14 8.77 4.43 10.98
C SER A 14 9.28 4.87 9.60
N SER A 15 8.45 5.59 8.82
CA SER A 15 8.80 5.99 7.46
C SER A 15 9.76 7.18 7.42
N CYS A 16 9.55 8.16 8.30
CA CYS A 16 10.35 9.39 8.34
C CYS A 16 11.52 9.34 9.33
N GLY A 17 11.64 8.29 10.14
CA GLY A 17 12.62 8.20 11.24
C GLY A 17 12.34 9.20 12.38
N ALA A 18 11.09 9.62 12.57
CA ALA A 18 10.69 10.53 13.65
C ALA A 18 10.39 9.75 14.94
N THR A 19 10.44 10.41 16.09
CA THR A 19 10.09 9.78 17.38
C THR A 19 8.57 9.82 17.60
N PRO A 20 7.87 8.67 17.62
CA PRO A 20 6.43 8.67 17.84
C PRO A 20 6.11 8.85 19.32
N ILE A 21 5.05 9.59 19.61
CA ILE A 21 4.34 9.57 20.88
C ILE A 21 2.91 9.20 20.54
N ALA A 22 2.52 7.96 20.84
CA ALA A 22 1.19 7.43 20.59
C ALA A 22 0.48 7.15 21.91
N GLY A 23 -0.85 7.28 21.94
CA GLY A 23 -1.67 7.00 23.12
C GLY A 23 -1.80 8.18 24.08
N ARG A 24 -1.79 7.89 25.39
CA ARG A 24 -1.94 8.92 26.42
C ARG A 24 -0.62 9.68 26.57
N PHE A 25 -0.68 11.00 26.38
CA PHE A 25 0.46 11.86 26.66
C PHE A 25 0.64 11.99 28.18
N THR A 26 1.85 11.73 28.66
CA THR A 26 2.19 11.85 30.07
C THR A 26 2.55 13.30 30.37
N PRO A 27 1.84 14.00 31.27
CA PRO A 27 2.19 15.38 31.60
C PRO A 27 3.62 15.48 32.16
N GLY A 28 4.36 16.49 31.69
CA GLY A 28 5.76 16.71 32.03
C GLY A 28 6.75 16.02 31.10
N THR A 29 6.30 15.41 30.00
CA THR A 29 7.19 14.74 29.03
C THR A 29 8.21 15.71 28.43
N PHE A 30 7.86 16.99 28.25
CA PHE A 30 8.78 17.99 27.70
C PHE A 30 9.49 18.85 28.75
N THR A 31 8.98 18.89 29.99
CA THR A 31 9.50 19.82 31.02
C THR A 31 10.23 19.10 32.16
N ASN A 32 9.92 17.84 32.44
CA ASN A 32 10.46 17.11 33.58
C ASN A 32 11.64 16.21 33.18
N GLN A 33 12.85 16.70 33.42
CA GLN A 33 14.12 16.00 33.11
C GLN A 33 14.35 14.72 33.92
N ILE A 34 13.64 14.52 35.04
CA ILE A 34 13.82 13.33 35.90
C ILE A 34 13.07 12.11 35.34
N GLN A 35 12.03 12.33 34.52
CA GLN A 35 11.25 11.24 33.96
C GLN A 35 12.05 10.48 32.89
N ALA A 36 11.97 9.14 32.92
CA ALA A 36 12.58 8.30 31.89
C ALA A 36 12.01 8.52 30.48
N ALA A 37 10.78 9.04 30.39
CA ALA A 37 10.10 9.35 29.14
C ALA A 37 10.39 10.78 28.64
N PHE A 38 11.32 11.51 29.27
CA PHE A 38 11.68 12.88 28.89
C PHE A 38 12.17 12.96 27.44
N ARG A 39 11.65 13.93 26.68
CA ARG A 39 12.03 14.16 25.30
C ARG A 39 12.08 15.66 25.01
N GLU A 40 13.05 16.07 24.20
CA GLU A 40 13.19 17.46 23.74
C GLU A 40 13.10 17.53 22.22
N PRO A 41 11.88 17.43 21.65
CA PRO A 41 11.72 17.53 20.21
C PRO A 41 11.96 18.97 19.75
N ARG A 42 12.63 19.13 18.60
CA ARG A 42 12.82 20.43 17.95
C ARG A 42 11.59 20.89 17.15
N LEU A 43 10.68 19.99 16.86
CA LEU A 43 9.44 20.24 16.14
C LEU A 43 8.39 19.22 16.57
N LEU A 44 7.18 19.69 16.84
CA LEU A 44 6.03 18.88 17.23
C LEU A 44 5.01 18.86 16.09
N VAL A 45 4.47 17.68 15.77
CA VAL A 45 3.33 17.55 14.86
C VAL A 45 2.17 16.91 15.62
N VAL A 46 1.00 17.55 15.59
CA VAL A 46 -0.18 17.20 16.39
C VAL A 46 -1.38 16.91 15.50
N THR A 47 -2.21 15.94 15.88
CA THR A 47 -3.37 15.51 15.09
C THR A 47 -4.64 16.31 15.36
N ASP A 48 -4.87 16.73 16.60
CA ASP A 48 -6.00 17.60 16.92
C ASP A 48 -5.65 18.46 18.13
N PRO A 49 -5.58 19.80 17.98
CA PRO A 49 -5.23 20.68 19.09
C PRO A 49 -6.25 20.65 20.23
N ARG A 50 -7.49 20.19 19.99
CA ARG A 50 -8.51 20.05 21.06
C ARG A 50 -8.21 18.83 21.94
N ALA A 51 -8.04 17.65 21.33
CA ALA A 51 -7.69 16.43 22.05
C ALA A 51 -6.26 16.46 22.63
N ASP A 52 -5.35 17.19 21.99
CA ASP A 52 -3.91 17.24 22.30
C ASP A 52 -3.47 18.60 22.85
N HIS A 53 -4.31 19.25 23.64
CA HIS A 53 -3.96 20.52 24.27
C HIS A 53 -2.80 20.38 25.27
N GLN A 54 -2.65 19.22 25.92
CA GLN A 54 -1.58 18.97 26.89
C GLN A 54 -0.17 19.15 26.27
N PRO A 55 0.22 18.41 25.21
CA PRO A 55 1.52 18.63 24.58
C PRO A 55 1.68 20.03 23.99
N LEU A 56 0.61 20.69 23.53
CA LEU A 56 0.68 22.07 23.04
C LEU A 56 1.02 23.07 24.17
N THR A 57 0.43 22.90 25.35
CA THR A 57 0.78 23.74 26.51
C THR A 57 2.19 23.48 27.02
N GLU A 58 2.68 22.24 26.93
CA GLU A 58 4.07 21.95 27.31
C GLU A 58 5.08 22.44 26.27
N ALA A 59 4.73 22.40 24.98
CA ALA A 59 5.56 22.95 23.92
C ALA A 59 5.81 24.46 24.09
N SER A 60 4.83 25.21 24.61
CA SER A 60 5.00 26.65 24.85
C SER A 60 5.94 26.96 26.02
N TYR A 61 6.12 26.05 26.99
CA TYR A 61 7.10 26.23 28.07
C TYR A 61 8.56 26.07 27.61
N VAL A 62 8.79 25.34 26.52
CA VAL A 62 10.13 24.98 26.03
C VAL A 62 10.40 25.56 24.62
N ASN A 63 9.56 26.48 24.15
CA ASN A 63 9.68 27.15 22.85
C ASN A 63 9.79 26.20 21.65
N ILE A 64 9.03 25.10 21.67
CA ILE A 64 9.03 24.11 20.59
C ILE A 64 8.04 24.55 19.51
N PRO A 65 8.45 24.65 18.23
CA PRO A 65 7.53 24.96 17.14
C PRO A 65 6.56 23.81 16.88
N THR A 66 5.27 24.12 16.73
CA THR A 66 4.20 23.13 16.58
C THR A 66 3.41 23.29 15.28
N ILE A 67 3.22 22.16 14.61
CA ILE A 67 2.35 22.01 13.43
C ILE A 67 1.14 21.18 13.86
N ALA A 68 -0.07 21.61 13.54
CA ALA A 68 -1.28 20.86 13.91
C ALA A 68 -2.22 20.65 12.72
N LEU A 69 -2.82 19.48 12.65
CA LEU A 69 -4.00 19.24 11.81
C LEU A 69 -5.21 19.86 12.52
N CYS A 70 -5.82 20.86 11.89
CA CYS A 70 -6.88 21.66 12.49
C CYS A 70 -8.17 21.53 11.67
N ASN A 71 -9.29 21.36 12.38
CA ASN A 71 -10.62 21.45 11.80
C ASN A 71 -11.19 22.86 12.02
N THR A 72 -12.40 23.12 11.51
CA THR A 72 -13.06 24.43 11.64
C THR A 72 -13.38 24.79 13.09
N ASP A 73 -13.54 23.80 13.98
CA ASP A 73 -13.85 23.96 15.40
C ASP A 73 -12.63 23.81 16.33
N SER A 74 -11.43 23.68 15.75
CA SER A 74 -10.17 23.50 16.48
C SER A 74 -9.59 24.84 16.97
N PRO A 75 -9.18 24.96 18.24
CA PRO A 75 -8.50 26.16 18.72
C PRO A 75 -7.07 26.25 18.16
N LEU A 76 -6.67 27.43 17.69
CA LEU A 76 -5.33 27.68 17.14
C LEU A 76 -4.34 28.26 18.17
N ARG A 77 -4.59 28.05 19.47
CA ARG A 77 -3.70 28.56 20.52
C ARG A 77 -2.43 27.73 20.56
N TYR A 78 -1.27 28.39 20.49
CA TYR A 78 0.06 27.77 20.51
C TYR A 78 0.36 26.87 19.30
N VAL A 79 -0.40 27.01 18.22
CA VAL A 79 -0.15 26.35 16.93
C VAL A 79 0.53 27.36 16.01
N ASP A 80 1.70 27.02 15.47
CA ASP A 80 2.43 27.91 14.56
C ASP A 80 1.98 27.71 13.11
N ILE A 81 1.79 26.45 12.70
CA ILE A 81 1.32 26.10 11.36
C ILE A 81 0.07 25.22 11.48
N ALA A 82 -1.05 25.75 11.01
CA ALA A 82 -2.31 25.02 10.94
C ALA A 82 -2.50 24.41 9.55
N ILE A 83 -2.69 23.09 9.50
CA ILE A 83 -3.06 22.37 8.28
C ILE A 83 -4.57 22.09 8.35
N PRO A 84 -5.40 22.77 7.54
CA PRO A 84 -6.85 22.63 7.59
C PRO A 84 -7.28 21.26 7.05
N CYS A 85 -7.84 20.41 7.90
CA CYS A 85 -8.24 19.05 7.58
C CYS A 85 -9.44 18.58 8.40
N ASN A 86 -10.19 17.61 7.88
CA ASN A 86 -11.15 16.89 8.70
C ASN A 86 -10.42 15.91 9.61
N ASN A 87 -10.30 16.26 10.89
CA ASN A 87 -9.60 15.46 11.91
C ASN A 87 -10.51 14.46 12.66
N LYS A 88 -11.79 14.34 12.27
CA LYS A 88 -12.76 13.41 12.88
C LYS A 88 -12.81 12.05 12.18
N GLY A 89 -12.68 12.04 10.86
CA GLY A 89 -12.71 10.81 10.07
C GLY A 89 -11.36 10.07 10.06
N ALA A 90 -11.37 8.76 10.34
CA ALA A 90 -10.16 7.92 10.36
C ALA A 90 -9.41 7.92 9.02
N HIS A 91 -10.15 7.82 7.90
CA HIS A 91 -9.58 7.86 6.56
C HIS A 91 -8.93 9.21 6.23
N SER A 92 -9.57 10.31 6.62
CA SER A 92 -9.04 11.66 6.40
C SER A 92 -7.73 11.88 7.17
N VAL A 93 -7.71 11.52 8.46
CA VAL A 93 -6.51 11.68 9.30
C VAL A 93 -5.34 10.84 8.78
N GLY A 94 -5.56 9.56 8.48
CA GLY A 94 -4.49 8.70 7.99
C GLY A 94 -3.98 9.12 6.60
N LEU A 95 -4.86 9.61 5.73
CA LEU A 95 -4.47 10.14 4.42
C LEU A 95 -3.57 11.36 4.55
N MET A 96 -3.89 12.28 5.47
CA MET A 96 -3.05 13.47 5.70
C MET A 96 -1.66 13.10 6.21
N TRP A 97 -1.56 12.15 7.14
CA TRP A 97 -0.26 11.64 7.61
C TRP A 97 0.53 10.94 6.50
N TRP A 98 -0.13 10.18 5.65
CA TRP A 98 0.49 9.54 4.50
C TRP A 98 1.03 10.57 3.49
N MET A 99 0.24 11.59 3.16
CA MET A 99 0.67 12.67 2.26
C MET A 99 1.85 13.44 2.84
N LEU A 100 1.83 13.73 4.15
CA LEU A 100 2.92 14.41 4.84
C LEU A 100 4.19 13.57 4.82
N ALA A 101 4.11 12.27 5.12
CA ALA A 101 5.26 11.36 5.04
C ALA A 101 5.86 11.33 3.63
N ARG A 102 5.00 11.16 2.63
CA ARG A 102 5.40 11.08 1.22
C ARG A 102 6.12 12.36 0.78
N GLU A 103 5.61 13.52 1.16
CA GLU A 103 6.21 14.80 0.76
C GLU A 103 7.54 15.06 1.49
N VAL A 104 7.64 14.69 2.77
CA VAL A 104 8.91 14.75 3.51
C VAL A 104 9.97 13.87 2.85
N LEU A 105 9.61 12.65 2.42
CA LEU A 105 10.54 11.74 1.74
C LEU A 105 10.95 12.24 0.35
N ARG A 106 10.02 12.85 -0.39
CA ARG A 106 10.32 13.51 -1.67
C ARG A 106 11.26 14.69 -1.51
N MET A 107 11.06 15.52 -0.49
CA MET A 107 11.94 16.65 -0.18
C MET A 107 13.33 16.20 0.29
N ARG A 108 13.43 15.03 0.95
CA ARG A 108 14.69 14.39 1.32
C ARG A 108 15.41 13.71 0.15
N GLY A 109 14.76 13.55 -1.00
CA GLY A 109 15.33 12.89 -2.18
C GLY A 109 15.41 11.36 -2.08
N THR A 110 14.76 10.73 -1.09
CA THR A 110 14.73 9.27 -0.97
C THR A 110 13.77 8.62 -1.96
N ILE A 111 12.74 9.36 -2.38
CA ILE A 111 11.72 8.90 -3.33
C ILE A 111 11.62 9.91 -4.46
N SER A 112 11.58 9.42 -5.71
CA SER A 112 11.37 10.28 -6.88
C SER A 112 9.92 10.79 -6.98
N ARG A 113 9.71 11.90 -7.67
CA ARG A 113 8.35 12.43 -7.91
C ARG A 113 7.64 11.70 -9.06
N GLU A 114 8.41 11.12 -9.97
CA GLU A 114 7.92 10.43 -11.17
C GLU A 114 7.33 9.07 -10.84
N HIS A 115 7.98 8.31 -9.96
CA HIS A 115 7.52 6.98 -9.59
C HIS A 115 6.47 7.07 -8.46
N PRO A 116 5.38 6.30 -8.55
CA PRO A 116 4.41 6.21 -7.47
C PRO A 116 5.07 5.63 -6.22
N TRP A 117 4.62 6.08 -5.05
CA TRP A 117 5.13 5.52 -3.80
C TRP A 117 4.51 4.15 -3.54
N GLU A 118 5.35 3.14 -3.27
CA GLU A 118 4.94 1.75 -3.06
C GLU A 118 4.03 1.55 -1.84
N VAL A 119 4.10 2.45 -0.86
CA VAL A 119 3.31 2.33 0.38
C VAL A 119 1.89 2.83 0.14
N MET A 120 0.92 1.93 0.27
CA MET A 120 -0.51 2.23 0.16
C MET A 120 -0.98 3.20 1.28
N PRO A 121 -1.85 4.18 0.99
CA PRO A 121 -2.43 5.08 2.00
C PRO A 121 -3.14 4.36 3.14
N ASP A 122 -3.81 3.25 2.83
CA ASP A 122 -4.62 2.46 3.77
C ASP A 122 -3.81 1.91 4.93
N LEU A 123 -2.48 1.80 4.78
CA LEU A 123 -1.60 1.38 5.86
C LEU A 123 -1.65 2.34 7.07
N TYR A 124 -1.88 3.63 6.80
CA TYR A 124 -1.94 4.72 7.77
C TYR A 124 -3.32 4.89 8.40
N PHE A 125 -4.38 4.29 7.83
CA PHE A 125 -5.71 4.40 8.40
C PHE A 125 -5.77 3.71 9.76
N TYR A 126 -6.48 4.35 10.68
CA TYR A 126 -6.94 3.69 11.88
C TYR A 126 -8.01 2.66 11.48
N ARG A 127 -7.89 1.46 12.05
CA ARG A 127 -8.83 0.36 11.90
C ARG A 127 -9.29 -0.02 13.30
N ASP A 128 -10.58 -0.28 13.42
CA ASP A 128 -11.13 -0.74 14.69
C ASP A 128 -10.65 -2.17 14.99
N PRO A 129 -10.28 -2.47 16.25
CA PRO A 129 -9.76 -3.79 16.62
C PRO A 129 -10.72 -4.93 16.27
N GLU A 130 -12.03 -4.69 16.37
CA GLU A 130 -13.06 -5.69 16.03
C GLU A 130 -13.14 -6.00 14.53
N GLU A 131 -12.95 -4.98 13.67
CA GLU A 131 -12.92 -5.18 12.22
C GLU A 131 -11.62 -5.85 11.77
N ILE A 132 -10.50 -5.56 12.44
CA ILE A 132 -9.21 -6.22 12.19
C ILE A 132 -9.34 -7.72 12.46
N GLU A 133 -9.85 -8.10 13.63
CA GLU A 133 -10.00 -9.52 13.99
C GLU A 133 -10.93 -10.24 13.02
N LYS A 134 -12.05 -9.62 12.63
CA LYS A 134 -13.01 -10.20 11.69
C LYS A 134 -12.46 -10.32 10.26
N GLU A 135 -11.72 -9.31 9.78
CA GLU A 135 -11.09 -9.34 8.46
C GLU A 135 -9.91 -10.31 8.40
N GLU A 136 -9.11 -10.39 9.47
CA GLU A 136 -8.01 -11.35 9.58
C GLU A 136 -8.53 -12.79 9.68
N GLN A 137 -9.62 -13.01 10.43
CA GLN A 137 -10.33 -14.29 10.44
C GLN A 137 -10.90 -14.63 9.06
N ALA A 138 -11.56 -13.68 8.38
CA ALA A 138 -12.07 -13.91 7.03
C ALA A 138 -10.95 -14.13 6.00
N ALA A 139 -9.78 -13.51 6.17
CA ALA A 139 -8.61 -13.74 5.33
C ALA A 139 -7.97 -15.10 5.60
N ALA A 140 -7.92 -15.52 6.87
CA ALA A 140 -7.48 -16.85 7.27
C ALA A 140 -8.45 -17.93 6.76
N GLU A 141 -9.76 -17.74 6.88
CA GLU A 141 -10.78 -18.64 6.32
C GLU A 141 -10.68 -18.70 4.79
N LYS A 142 -10.45 -17.57 4.12
CA LYS A 142 -10.21 -17.52 2.66
C LYS A 142 -8.89 -18.18 2.26
N ALA A 143 -7.86 -18.16 3.10
CA ALA A 143 -6.60 -18.84 2.87
C ALA A 143 -6.75 -20.35 3.05
N VAL A 144 -7.42 -20.78 4.12
CA VAL A 144 -7.71 -22.20 4.40
C VAL A 144 -8.60 -22.80 3.32
N THR A 145 -9.66 -22.12 2.90
CA THR A 145 -10.52 -22.59 1.79
C THR A 145 -9.79 -22.61 0.43
N LYS A 146 -8.80 -21.73 0.23
CA LYS A 146 -7.96 -21.75 -0.98
C LYS A 146 -6.92 -22.87 -0.94
N GLU A 147 -6.40 -23.22 0.23
CA GLU A 147 -5.52 -24.38 0.44
C GLU A 147 -6.31 -25.70 0.33
N GLU A 148 -7.53 -25.78 0.87
CA GLU A 148 -8.45 -26.91 0.69
C GLU A 148 -8.85 -27.10 -0.78
N PHE A 149 -9.16 -26.00 -1.49
CA PHE A 149 -9.44 -26.02 -2.92
C PHE A 149 -8.23 -26.46 -3.77
N GLN A 150 -7.00 -26.27 -3.28
CA GLN A 150 -5.79 -26.77 -3.94
C GLN A 150 -5.44 -28.21 -3.54
N GLY A 151 -5.90 -28.70 -2.38
CA GLY A 151 -5.69 -30.06 -1.90
C GLY A 151 -6.61 -31.11 -2.53
N GLU A 152 -7.76 -30.70 -3.08
CA GLU A 152 -8.82 -31.60 -3.56
C GLU A 152 -8.93 -31.69 -5.10
N TRP A 153 -7.83 -31.47 -5.83
CA TRP A 153 -7.74 -31.85 -7.24
C TRP A 153 -7.00 -33.18 -7.40
N THR A 154 -7.62 -34.28 -6.98
CA THR A 154 -7.31 -35.61 -7.55
C THR A 154 -8.25 -35.86 -8.72
N ALA A 155 -7.75 -35.68 -9.94
CA ALA A 155 -8.48 -36.04 -11.14
C ALA A 155 -8.76 -37.55 -11.14
N PRO A 156 -10.00 -38.01 -11.36
CA PRO A 156 -10.28 -39.43 -11.51
C PRO A 156 -9.53 -39.96 -12.74
N VAL A 157 -8.71 -40.99 -12.55
CA VAL A 157 -8.09 -41.73 -13.65
C VAL A 157 -9.22 -42.41 -14.44
N PRO A 158 -9.41 -42.14 -15.74
CA PRO A 158 -10.42 -42.85 -16.52
C PRO A 158 -9.90 -44.26 -16.81
N ASP A 159 -10.58 -45.29 -16.32
CA ASP A 159 -10.37 -46.68 -16.71
C ASP A 159 -10.84 -46.88 -18.16
N PHE A 160 -9.89 -47.04 -19.08
CA PHE A 160 -10.17 -47.51 -20.43
C PHE A 160 -9.94 -49.02 -20.51
N PRO A 161 -10.91 -49.83 -20.98
CA PRO A 161 -10.71 -51.27 -21.14
C PRO A 161 -9.74 -51.56 -22.30
N PRO A 162 -8.89 -52.60 -22.17
CA PRO A 162 -7.90 -52.91 -23.20
C PRO A 162 -8.58 -53.45 -24.47
N GLN A 163 -8.36 -52.79 -25.60
CA GLN A 163 -8.73 -53.31 -26.92
C GLN A 163 -7.64 -54.29 -27.41
N GLU A 164 -8.07 -55.49 -27.82
CA GLU A 164 -7.21 -56.52 -28.43
C GLU A 164 -6.56 -56.01 -29.72
N VAL A 165 -5.23 -56.08 -29.76
CA VAL A 165 -4.41 -55.83 -30.94
C VAL A 165 -4.40 -57.07 -31.84
N ALA A 166 -5.05 -56.97 -33.00
CA ALA A 166 -4.89 -57.93 -34.09
C ALA A 166 -3.61 -57.59 -34.87
N ASP A 167 -2.63 -58.48 -34.73
CA ASP A 167 -1.37 -58.56 -35.46
C ASP A 167 -1.60 -58.64 -36.98
N TRP A 168 -1.09 -57.66 -37.72
CA TRP A 168 -0.84 -57.75 -39.16
C TRP A 168 0.60 -57.32 -39.42
N SER A 169 1.45 -58.34 -39.46
CA SER A 169 2.85 -58.28 -39.81
C SER A 169 3.04 -58.14 -41.32
N GLU A 170 3.75 -57.09 -41.74
CA GLU A 170 4.63 -57.09 -42.93
C GLU A 170 5.51 -55.83 -42.94
N GLY A 171 6.84 -56.00 -42.98
CA GLY A 171 7.79 -54.95 -43.34
C GLY A 171 8.78 -54.53 -42.25
N VAL A 172 10.01 -55.03 -42.37
CA VAL A 172 11.14 -54.95 -41.44
C VAL A 172 11.90 -53.59 -41.49
N GLN A 173 12.26 -53.12 -40.29
CA GLN A 173 13.38 -52.24 -39.85
C GLN A 173 13.78 -50.97 -40.62
N ARG A 174 13.88 -49.85 -39.87
CA ARG A 174 15.11 -49.03 -39.90
C ARG A 174 15.36 -48.21 -38.62
N ASP A 175 16.58 -48.40 -38.14
CA ASP A 175 17.30 -47.76 -37.03
C ASP A 175 17.51 -46.24 -37.26
N TRP A 176 17.32 -45.41 -36.23
CA TRP A 176 17.44 -43.93 -36.29
C TRP A 176 18.71 -43.45 -35.58
N SER A 177 19.87 -43.88 -36.05
CA SER A 177 21.16 -43.32 -35.64
C SER A 177 21.93 -42.72 -36.83
N ALA A 178 22.31 -41.44 -36.67
CA ALA A 178 23.22 -40.59 -37.47
C ALA A 178 22.66 -39.73 -38.65
N GLN A 179 23.00 -38.43 -38.58
CA GLN A 179 22.66 -37.19 -39.33
C GLN A 179 23.24 -37.11 -40.79
N PRO A 180 23.21 -36.01 -41.63
CA PRO A 180 22.92 -34.56 -41.39
C PRO A 180 22.28 -33.68 -42.53
N ALA A 181 22.08 -32.39 -42.18
CA ALA A 181 22.15 -31.13 -42.96
C ALA A 181 21.06 -30.69 -43.96
N SER A 182 20.45 -29.52 -43.71
CA SER A 182 20.61 -28.29 -44.52
C SER A 182 19.86 -27.09 -43.92
N THR A 183 20.48 -25.93 -44.12
CA THR A 183 20.22 -24.59 -43.57
C THR A 183 19.19 -23.81 -44.39
N GLU A 184 18.70 -22.68 -43.83
CA GLU A 184 18.14 -21.44 -44.46
C GLU A 184 16.74 -21.10 -43.91
N ASP A 185 16.59 -20.13 -43.01
CA ASP A 185 16.75 -18.65 -43.09
C ASP A 185 15.35 -17.98 -43.17
N TRP A 186 14.94 -17.35 -42.08
CA TRP A 186 13.64 -16.69 -41.89
C TRP A 186 13.86 -15.19 -41.71
N SER A 187 14.06 -14.47 -42.82
CA SER A 187 14.10 -13.01 -42.81
C SER A 187 13.46 -12.41 -44.07
N ALA A 188 12.19 -11.99 -43.97
CA ALA A 188 11.62 -10.81 -44.65
C ALA A 188 10.11 -10.65 -44.34
N ALA A 189 9.72 -9.46 -43.90
CA ALA A 189 8.33 -9.02 -43.74
C ALA A 189 7.68 -8.67 -45.10
N PRO A 190 6.34 -8.77 -45.26
CA PRO A 190 5.68 -8.16 -46.39
C PRO A 190 5.14 -6.75 -46.05
N THR A 191 5.42 -5.81 -46.96
CA THR A 191 4.89 -4.44 -47.00
C THR A 191 3.51 -4.39 -47.67
N ALA A 192 2.76 -3.36 -47.27
CA ALA A 192 1.43 -2.89 -47.63
C ALA A 192 0.90 -3.08 -49.07
N GLN A 193 -0.43 -3.24 -49.17
CA GLN A 193 -1.26 -2.57 -50.17
C GLN A 193 -2.51 -1.96 -49.52
N ALA A 194 -2.79 -0.72 -49.92
CA ALA A 194 -3.86 0.15 -49.43
C ALA A 194 -5.18 -0.11 -50.16
N THR A 195 -6.31 0.13 -49.48
CA THR A 195 -7.57 0.51 -50.14
C THR A 195 -8.33 1.47 -49.24
N GLU A 196 -8.77 2.57 -49.85
CA GLU A 196 -9.24 3.83 -49.29
C GLU A 196 -10.54 3.71 -48.47
N TRP A 197 -10.60 4.40 -47.33
CA TRP A 197 -11.87 4.79 -46.70
C TRP A 197 -12.06 6.30 -46.91
N VAL A 198 -12.90 6.64 -47.88
CA VAL A 198 -13.35 7.99 -48.17
C VAL A 198 -14.41 8.37 -47.14
N GLY A 199 -14.12 9.41 -46.35
CA GLY A 199 -15.10 10.08 -45.51
C GLY A 199 -15.95 11.05 -46.33
N ALA A 200 -17.24 11.11 -46.02
CA ALA A 200 -18.13 12.21 -46.38
C ALA A 200 -18.96 12.62 -45.14
N PRO A 201 -19.23 13.92 -44.95
CA PRO A 201 -19.83 14.47 -43.74
C PRO A 201 -21.36 14.45 -43.81
N THR A 202 -22.02 14.36 -42.67
CA THR A 202 -23.45 14.69 -42.55
C THR A 202 -23.67 15.56 -41.32
N GLU A 203 -23.87 16.85 -41.59
CA GLU A 203 -24.59 17.79 -40.73
C GLU A 203 -26.04 17.32 -40.57
N TRP A 204 -26.60 17.49 -39.37
CA TRP A 204 -28.01 17.82 -39.19
C TRP A 204 -28.21 18.53 -37.84
N SER A 205 -29.28 19.33 -37.84
CA SER A 205 -29.63 20.49 -37.02
C SER A 205 -29.81 20.29 -35.52
#